data_AF-A0A5C6Q362-F1
#
_entry.id   AF-A0A5C6Q362-F1
#
_cell.length_a   1.000
_cell.length_b   1.000
_cell.length_c   1.000
_cell.angle_alpha   90.00
_cell.angle_beta   90.00
_cell.angle_gamma   90.00
#
_symmetry.space_group_name_H-M   'P 1'
#
loop_
_entity.id
_entity.type
_entity.pdbx_description
1 polymer ?
#
loop_
_entity_poly.entity_id
_entity_poly.type
_entity_poly.pdbx_seq_one_letter_code
_entity_poly.pdbx_strand_id
1 'polypeptide(L)'
;MIKLNLYKYIKVLSLISLIAVTYKYWGFGFWEAIIVLLPYLLVFVLANQDAYSSPLLIGCRTIAGVIVSLLCAALLFGITPSAQAGIGFMFGVVIQYGVIFVSEALIGLFTYQAEN
;
A
#
# COMPACT_ATOMS: atom_id res chain seq x y z
N MET A 1 -5.51 -22.93 -4.01
CA MET A 1 -4.40 -22.66 -3.07
C MET A 1 -3.65 -21.35 -3.34
N ILE A 2 -3.21 -21.06 -4.57
CA ILE A 2 -2.38 -19.87 -4.89
C ILE A 2 -3.06 -18.54 -4.49
N LYS A 3 -4.35 -18.36 -4.80
CA LYS A 3 -5.15 -17.17 -4.45
C LYS A 3 -5.21 -16.92 -2.93
N LEU A 4 -5.32 -17.99 -2.15
CA LEU A 4 -5.44 -17.95 -0.68
C LEU A 4 -4.13 -17.53 0.01
N ASN A 5 -2.99 -17.71 -0.67
CA ASN A 5 -1.67 -17.38 -0.11
C ASN A 5 -1.27 -15.94 -0.45
N LEU A 6 -1.65 -15.44 -1.63
CA LEU A 6 -1.30 -14.08 -2.07
C LEU A 6 -1.84 -12.97 -1.16
N TYR A 7 -3.13 -13.00 -0.80
CA TYR A 7 -3.68 -11.96 0.08
C TYR A 7 -3.02 -11.98 1.47
N LYS A 8 -2.65 -13.17 1.98
CA LYS A 8 -1.91 -13.31 3.25
C LYS A 8 -0.52 -12.70 3.15
N TYR A 9 0.20 -12.93 2.05
CA TYR A 9 1.51 -12.32 1.83
C TYR A 9 1.42 -10.80 1.77
N ILE A 10 0.43 -10.24 1.07
CA ILE A 10 0.23 -8.78 1.01
C ILE A 10 -0.12 -8.21 2.39
N LYS A 11 -0.95 -8.91 3.20
CA LYS A 11 -1.21 -8.52 4.59
C LYS A 11 0.05 -8.52 5.44
N VAL A 12 0.85 -9.58 5.37
CA VAL A 12 2.10 -9.67 6.15
C VAL A 12 3.06 -8.57 5.71
N LEU A 13 3.20 -8.34 4.41
CA LEU A 13 4.10 -7.33 3.87
C LEU A 13 3.69 -5.91 4.27
N SER A 14 2.40 -5.58 4.16
CA SER A 14 1.87 -4.28 4.62
C SER A 14 2.02 -4.09 6.12
N LEU A 15 1.83 -5.14 6.93
CA LEU A 15 2.07 -5.08 8.37
C LEU A 15 3.55 -4.81 8.68
N ILE A 16 4.47 -5.49 8.00
CA ILE A 16 5.91 -5.26 8.14
C ILE A 16 6.26 -3.81 7.75
N SER A 17 5.73 -3.31 6.62
CA SER A 17 5.93 -1.92 6.21
C SER A 17 5.40 -0.93 7.25
N LEU A 18 4.22 -1.17 7.80
CA LEU A 18 3.61 -0.32 8.81
C LEU A 18 4.48 -0.25 10.09
N ILE A 19 4.97 -1.38 10.57
CA ILE A 19 5.88 -1.45 11.73
C ILE A 19 7.19 -0.71 11.42
N ALA A 20 7.80 -0.98 10.27
CA ALA A 20 9.11 -0.41 9.92
C ALA A 20 9.06 1.11 9.76
N VAL A 21 8.01 1.65 9.12
CA VAL A 21 7.82 3.09 8.94
C VAL A 21 7.50 3.76 10.28
N THR A 22 6.67 3.14 11.11
CA THR A 22 6.40 3.63 12.47
C THR A 22 7.68 3.73 13.28
N TYR A 23 8.55 2.72 13.20
CA TYR A 23 9.84 2.72 13.89
C TYR A 23 10.77 3.82 13.37
N LYS A 24 10.92 3.96 12.05
CA LYS A 24 11.85 4.95 11.46
C LYS A 24 11.40 6.39 11.70
N TYR A 25 10.11 6.65 11.66
CA TYR A 25 9.53 7.99 11.77
C TYR A 25 8.84 8.22 13.13
N TRP A 26 9.35 7.55 14.15
CA TRP A 26 8.87 7.70 15.52
C TRP A 26 9.00 9.17 15.97
N GLY A 27 7.92 9.73 16.53
CA GLY A 27 7.88 11.12 16.97
C GLY A 27 7.35 12.12 15.94
N PHE A 28 6.89 11.67 14.77
CA PHE A 28 6.08 12.50 13.88
C PHE A 28 4.83 13.04 14.60
N GLY A 29 4.41 14.25 14.22
CA GLY A 29 3.14 14.81 14.63
C GLY A 29 1.98 13.92 14.18
N PHE A 30 0.85 14.00 14.89
CA PHE A 30 -0.30 13.14 14.65
C PHE A 30 -0.74 13.08 13.16
N TRP A 31 -0.84 14.25 12.52
CA TRP A 31 -1.25 14.34 11.11
C TRP A 31 -0.21 13.77 10.15
N GLU A 32 1.08 13.98 10.42
CA GLU A 32 2.18 13.45 9.63
C GLU A 32 2.21 11.93 9.72
N ALA A 33 2.05 11.39 10.93
CA ALA A 33 1.96 9.95 11.16
C ALA A 33 0.77 9.33 10.40
N ILE A 34 -0.41 9.97 10.40
CA ILE A 34 -1.56 9.49 9.62
C ILE A 34 -1.24 9.45 8.14
N ILE A 35 -0.76 10.57 7.57
CA ILE A 35 -0.50 10.68 6.13
C ILE A 35 0.45 9.58 5.65
N VAL A 36 1.44 9.25 6.48
CA VAL A 36 2.51 8.31 6.15
C VAL A 36 2.14 6.86 6.42
N LEU A 37 1.39 6.57 7.49
CA LEU A 37 1.06 5.20 7.87
C LEU A 37 -0.19 4.66 7.17
N LEU A 38 -1.11 5.54 6.80
CA LEU A 38 -2.41 5.17 6.24
C LEU A 38 -2.33 4.34 4.95
N PRO A 39 -1.40 4.57 3.99
CA PRO A 39 -1.29 3.71 2.80
C PRO A 39 -1.06 2.24 3.15
N TYR A 40 -0.21 1.97 4.14
CA TYR A 40 0.08 0.60 4.58
C TYR A 40 -1.11 -0.03 5.29
N LEU A 41 -1.82 0.75 6.12
CA LEU A 41 -3.03 0.32 6.79
C LEU A 41 -4.14 -0.01 5.78
N LEU A 42 -4.32 0.84 4.75
CA LEU A 42 -5.31 0.63 3.70
C LEU A 42 -5.03 -0.67 2.94
N VAL A 43 -3.79 -0.91 2.51
CA VAL A 43 -3.42 -2.18 1.86
C VAL A 43 -3.70 -3.38 2.78
N PHE A 44 -3.40 -3.27 4.08
CA PHE A 44 -3.65 -4.33 5.04
C PHE A 44 -5.14 -4.66 5.21
N VAL A 45 -5.97 -3.63 5.40
CA VAL A 45 -7.42 -3.77 5.64
C VAL A 45 -8.12 -4.26 4.38
N LEU A 46 -7.77 -3.71 3.22
CA LEU A 46 -8.44 -3.98 1.96
C LEU A 46 -7.99 -5.31 1.30
N ALA A 47 -6.90 -5.93 1.77
CA ALA A 47 -6.48 -7.26 1.34
C ALA A 47 -7.41 -8.36 1.89
N ASN A 48 -8.59 -8.54 1.31
CA ASN A 48 -9.55 -9.59 1.66
C ASN A 48 -9.65 -10.66 0.56
N GLN A 49 -10.31 -11.80 0.84
CA GLN A 49 -10.38 -12.91 -0.12
C GLN A 49 -11.21 -12.60 -1.37
N ASP A 50 -12.26 -11.80 -1.22
CA ASP A 50 -13.18 -11.45 -2.32
C ASP A 50 -12.51 -10.56 -3.36
N ALA A 51 -11.60 -9.70 -2.92
CA ALA A 51 -10.75 -8.89 -3.78
C ALA A 51 -9.67 -9.71 -4.54
N TYR A 52 -9.57 -11.02 -4.30
CA TYR A 52 -8.66 -11.96 -4.99
C TYR A 52 -9.44 -13.06 -5.73
N SER A 53 -10.69 -12.80 -6.09
CA SER A 53 -11.58 -13.77 -6.74
C SER A 53 -11.25 -14.00 -8.22
N SER A 54 -10.88 -12.96 -8.98
CA SER A 54 -10.54 -13.05 -10.42
C SER A 54 -9.08 -12.67 -10.71
N PRO A 55 -8.48 -13.15 -11.82
CA PRO A 55 -7.10 -12.82 -12.18
C PRO A 55 -6.82 -11.31 -12.27
N LEU A 56 -7.80 -10.54 -12.76
CA LEU A 56 -7.68 -9.08 -12.86
C LEU A 56 -7.62 -8.44 -11.47
N LEU A 57 -8.54 -8.82 -10.57
CA LEU A 57 -8.60 -8.27 -9.21
C LEU A 57 -7.35 -8.65 -8.40
N ILE A 58 -6.87 -9.89 -8.56
CA ILE A 58 -5.59 -10.35 -8.00
C ILE A 58 -4.45 -9.48 -8.50
N GLY A 59 -4.42 -9.18 -9.81
CA GLY A 59 -3.42 -8.32 -10.43
C GLY A 59 -3.40 -6.92 -9.81
N CYS A 60 -4.54 -6.23 -9.80
CA CYS A 60 -4.69 -4.90 -9.19
C CYS A 60 -4.20 -4.88 -7.74
N ARG A 61 -4.66 -5.84 -6.92
CA ARG A 61 -4.28 -5.94 -5.50
C ARG A 61 -2.80 -6.20 -5.28
N THR A 62 -2.25 -7.15 -6.05
CA THR A 62 -0.86 -7.55 -5.91
C THR A 62 0.05 -6.40 -6.33
N ILE A 63 -0.27 -5.71 -7.42
CA ILE A 63 0.47 -4.53 -7.88
C ILE A 63 0.43 -3.43 -6.81
N ALA A 64 -0.73 -3.12 -6.25
CA ALA A 64 -0.83 -2.11 -5.20
C ALA A 64 0.01 -2.47 -3.97
N GLY A 65 -0.14 -3.69 -3.45
CA GLY A 65 0.62 -4.12 -2.27
C GLY A 65 2.13 -4.15 -2.50
N VAL A 66 2.58 -4.63 -3.66
CA VAL A 66 4.00 -4.66 -4.02
C VAL A 66 4.57 -3.26 -4.18
N ILE A 67 3.91 -2.37 -4.93
CA ILE A 67 4.39 -1.01 -5.14
C ILE A 67 4.46 -0.25 -3.81
N VAL A 68 3.41 -0.34 -2.97
CA VAL A 68 3.41 0.31 -1.65
C VAL A 68 4.58 -0.16 -0.78
N SER A 69 4.91 -1.45 -0.85
CA SER A 69 6.01 -2.05 -0.09
C SER A 69 7.39 -1.72 -0.65
N LEU A 70 7.55 -1.61 -1.97
CA LEU A 70 8.78 -1.13 -2.59
C LEU A 70 9.04 0.33 -2.25
N LEU A 71 8.00 1.16 -2.28
CA LEU A 71 8.09 2.55 -1.88
C LEU A 71 8.43 2.66 -0.39
N CYS A 72 7.91 1.79 0.48
CA CYS A 72 8.37 1.67 1.87
C CYS A 72 9.88 1.45 1.95
N ALA A 73 10.43 0.49 1.21
CA ALA A 73 11.87 0.23 1.22
C ALA A 73 12.67 1.46 0.78
N ALA A 74 12.21 2.18 -0.25
CA ALA A 74 12.82 3.43 -0.69
C ALA A 74 12.80 4.50 0.42
N LEU A 75 11.68 4.66 1.15
CA LEU A 75 11.59 5.59 2.27
C LEU A 75 12.51 5.18 3.44
N LEU A 76 12.68 3.88 3.68
CA LEU A 76 13.51 3.34 4.76
C LEU A 76 15.00 3.43 4.49
N PHE A 77 15.45 3.27 3.24
CA PHE A 77 16.88 3.15 2.92
C PHE A 77 17.43 4.21 1.97
N GLY A 78 16.58 4.91 1.20
CA GLY A 78 17.02 5.82 0.14
C GLY A 78 17.07 7.31 0.50
N ILE A 79 16.62 7.69 1.69
CA ILE A 79 16.49 9.09 2.10
C ILE A 79 17.62 9.49 3.03
N THR A 80 18.64 10.16 2.49
CA THR A 80 19.61 10.96 3.26
C THR A 80 18.99 12.30 3.65
N PRO A 81 19.21 12.83 4.87
CA PRO A 81 18.56 14.07 5.31
C PRO A 81 18.97 15.26 4.43
N SER A 82 18.07 15.72 3.55
CA SER A 82 18.23 16.91 2.72
C SER A 82 16.84 17.45 2.32
N ALA A 83 16.76 18.71 1.88
CA ALA A 83 15.51 19.29 1.40
C ALA A 83 14.93 18.51 0.19
N GLN A 84 15.80 18.02 -0.70
CA GLN A 84 15.41 17.15 -1.82
C GLN A 84 14.77 15.84 -1.34
N ALA A 85 15.27 15.29 -0.22
CA ALA A 85 14.78 14.06 0.37
C ALA A 85 13.34 14.21 0.90
N GLY A 86 13.00 15.38 1.47
CA GLY A 86 11.63 15.70 1.89
C GLY A 86 10.65 15.75 0.72
N ILE A 87 11.08 16.30 -0.42
CA ILE A 87 10.27 16.32 -1.66
C ILE A 87 10.07 14.88 -2.17
N GLY A 88 11.15 14.09 -2.25
CA GLY A 88 11.08 12.70 -2.68
C GLY A 88 10.20 11.83 -1.78
N PHE A 89 10.23 12.07 -0.46
CA PHE A 89 9.35 11.43 0.51
C PHE A 89 7.87 11.67 0.17
N MET A 90 7.49 12.94 -0.02
CA MET A 90 6.11 13.31 -0.34
C MET A 90 5.65 12.72 -1.66
N PHE A 91 6.51 12.70 -2.69
CA PHE A 91 6.20 12.00 -3.94
C PHE A 91 5.97 10.51 -3.72
N GLY A 92 6.80 9.85 -2.93
CA GLY A 92 6.63 8.44 -2.57
C GLY A 92 5.26 8.17 -1.94
N VAL A 93 4.88 8.99 -0.96
CA VAL A 93 3.56 8.90 -0.30
C VAL A 93 2.40 9.12 -1.30
N VAL A 94 2.48 10.14 -2.15
CA VAL A 94 1.45 10.42 -3.17
C VAL A 94 1.30 9.26 -4.16
N ILE A 95 2.40 8.65 -4.61
CA ILE A 95 2.37 7.49 -5.50
C ILE A 95 1.70 6.31 -4.80
N GLN A 96 1.95 6.08 -3.51
CA GLN A 96 1.27 5.02 -2.75
C GLN A 96 -0.24 5.21 -2.74
N TYR A 97 -0.73 6.42 -2.44
CA TYR A 97 -2.16 6.71 -2.50
C TYR A 97 -2.73 6.55 -3.92
N GLY A 98 -2.02 7.04 -4.94
CA GLY A 98 -2.48 6.95 -6.33
C GLY A 98 -2.66 5.51 -6.79
N VAL A 99 -1.70 4.64 -6.50
CA VAL A 99 -1.78 3.23 -6.90
C VAL A 99 -2.87 2.48 -6.13
N ILE A 100 -3.03 2.76 -4.83
CA ILE A 100 -4.14 2.21 -4.04
C ILE A 100 -5.46 2.64 -4.66
N PHE A 101 -5.66 3.95 -4.87
CA PHE A 101 -6.89 4.51 -5.42
C PHE A 101 -7.27 3.90 -6.78
N VAL A 102 -6.32 3.86 -7.73
CA VAL A 102 -6.57 3.28 -9.06
C VAL A 102 -6.93 1.79 -8.95
N SER A 103 -6.27 1.07 -8.05
CA SER A 103 -6.55 -0.35 -7.85
C SER A 103 -7.94 -0.56 -7.25
N GLU A 104 -8.35 0.22 -6.26
CA GLU A 104 -9.70 0.17 -5.69
C GLU A 104 -10.78 0.55 -6.70
N ALA A 105 -10.54 1.58 -7.51
CA ALA A 105 -11.49 2.01 -8.53
C ALA A 105 -11.72 0.91 -9.57
N LEU A 106 -10.66 0.25 -10.04
CA LEU A 106 -10.77 -0.88 -10.95
C LEU A 106 -11.49 -2.06 -10.30
N ILE A 107 -11.13 -2.41 -9.07
CA ILE A 107 -11.77 -3.51 -8.34
C ILE A 107 -13.27 -3.24 -8.18
N GLY A 108 -13.64 -2.05 -7.71
CA GLY A 108 -15.04 -1.66 -7.56
C GLY A 108 -15.82 -1.71 -8.87
N LEU A 109 -15.22 -1.22 -9.97
CA LEU A 109 -15.85 -1.24 -11.29
C LEU A 109 -16.15 -2.68 -11.76
N PHE A 110 -15.17 -3.57 -11.65
CA PHE A 110 -15.30 -4.95 -12.13
C PHE A 110 -16.12 -5.85 -11.22
N THR A 111 -16.19 -5.56 -9.91
CA THR A 111 -17.10 -6.27 -9.01
C THR A 111 -18.55 -5.84 -9.24
N TYR A 112 -18.82 -4.54 -9.43
CA TYR A 112 -20.18 -4.03 -9.71
C TYR A 112 -20.76 -4.53 -11.04
N GLN A 113 -19.92 -4.68 -12.07
CA GLN A 113 -20.34 -5.25 -13.36
C GLN A 113 -20.68 -6.74 -13.29
N ALA A 114 -20.18 -7.48 -12.30
CA ALA A 114 -20.45 -8.90 -12.16
C ALA A 114 -21.79 -9.19 -11.45
N GLU A 115 -22.37 -8.20 -10.77
CA GLU A 115 -23.62 -8.32 -10.01
C GLU A 115 -24.87 -7.86 -10.79
N ASN A 116 -24.69 -7.25 -11.97
CA ASN A 116 -25.76 -6.83 -12.90
C ASN A 116 -25.82 -7.74 -14.12
#